data_AF-A0A7C4DKQ0-F1
#
_entry.id   AF-A0A7C4DKQ0-F1
#
_cell.length_a   1.000
_cell.length_b   1.000
_cell.length_c   1.000
_cell.angle_alpha   90.00
_cell.angle_beta   90.00
_cell.angle_gamma   90.00
#
_symmetry.space_group_name_H-M   'P 1'
#
loop_
_entity.id
_entity.type
_entity.pdbx_description
1 polymer ?
#
loop_
_entity_poly.entity_id
_entity_poly.type
_entity_poly.pdbx_seq_one_letter_code
_entity_poly.pdbx_strand_id
1 'polypeptide(L)'
;MRRLSALLASGAWLLAIHAPTPAHGITLSLQPASSTISVGGVGTVDVVISGLGDGVTPSLGGYILEISYDPALVLPTAVTFGPHLDAGIAGSSSAWMIVSPGTLGIDEVSFEDSADLNASQP
;
A
#
# COMPACT_ATOMS: atom_id res chain seq x y z
N MET A 1 -48.03 -15.62 -52.81
CA MET A 1 -48.41 -14.38 -52.10
C MET A 1 -47.81 -14.41 -50.70
N ARG A 2 -46.91 -13.46 -50.43
CA ARG A 2 -46.72 -12.69 -49.18
C ARG A 2 -46.50 -13.41 -47.82
N ARG A 3 -45.27 -13.20 -47.31
CA ARG A 3 -44.91 -12.70 -45.95
C ARG A 3 -44.87 -13.77 -44.83
N LEU A 4 -43.96 -13.78 -43.85
CA LEU A 4 -43.02 -12.80 -43.29
C LEU A 4 -41.97 -13.55 -42.43
N SER A 5 -40.77 -12.99 -42.30
CA SER A 5 -39.66 -13.41 -41.42
C SER A 5 -39.97 -13.24 -39.91
N ALA A 6 -39.09 -13.80 -39.06
CA ALA A 6 -39.00 -13.75 -37.58
C ALA A 6 -39.62 -14.98 -36.87
N LEU A 7 -38.96 -15.68 -35.95
CA LEU A 7 -38.00 -15.24 -34.95
C LEU A 7 -36.77 -16.18 -34.88
N LEU A 8 -35.60 -15.66 -35.25
CA LEU A 8 -34.35 -16.01 -34.56
C LEU A 8 -34.28 -15.12 -33.32
N ALA A 9 -34.58 -15.63 -32.12
CA ALA A 9 -34.27 -14.92 -30.87
C ALA A 9 -34.54 -15.80 -29.65
N SER A 10 -33.66 -16.75 -29.31
CA SER A 10 -33.74 -17.34 -27.95
C SER A 10 -32.47 -18.01 -27.41
N GLY A 11 -31.32 -17.90 -28.08
CA GLY A 11 -30.09 -18.58 -27.64
C GLY A 11 -28.94 -17.69 -27.16
N ALA A 12 -29.06 -16.36 -27.27
CA ALA A 12 -27.93 -15.44 -27.10
C ALA A 12 -28.05 -14.49 -25.90
N TRP A 13 -28.76 -14.90 -24.84
CA TRP A 13 -29.04 -14.04 -23.68
C TRP A 13 -28.39 -14.50 -22.37
N LEU A 14 -27.24 -15.20 -22.44
CA LEU A 14 -26.47 -15.53 -21.23
C LEU A 14 -24.96 -15.51 -21.44
N LEU A 15 -24.46 -14.56 -22.25
CA LEU A 15 -23.12 -14.04 -22.00
C LEU A 15 -23.27 -12.86 -21.03
N ALA A 16 -23.47 -13.17 -19.75
CA ALA A 16 -23.28 -12.20 -18.69
C ALA A 16 -21.84 -11.71 -18.81
N ILE A 17 -21.70 -10.47 -19.27
CA ILE A 17 -20.45 -9.73 -19.33
C ILE A 17 -20.03 -9.59 -17.86
N HIS A 18 -19.24 -10.52 -17.37
CA HIS A 18 -18.55 -10.38 -16.09
C HIS A 18 -17.51 -9.31 -16.33
N ALA A 19 -17.89 -8.04 -16.17
CA ALA A 19 -16.92 -6.99 -16.02
C ALA A 19 -16.07 -7.37 -14.80
N PRO A 20 -14.75 -7.62 -14.94
CA PRO A 20 -13.92 -7.86 -13.79
C PRO A 20 -14.06 -6.64 -12.88
N THR A 21 -14.56 -6.84 -11.66
CA THR A 21 -14.48 -5.81 -10.64
C THR A 21 -13.00 -5.51 -10.45
N PRO A 22 -12.56 -4.23 -10.47
CA PRO A 22 -11.18 -3.92 -10.15
C PRO A 22 -10.89 -4.51 -8.76
N ALA A 23 -9.98 -5.47 -8.71
CA ALA A 23 -9.45 -5.94 -7.44
C ALA A 23 -8.62 -4.78 -6.89
N HIS A 24 -9.14 -4.09 -5.87
CA HIS A 24 -8.33 -3.17 -5.08
C HIS A 24 -7.33 -4.03 -4.29
N GLY A 25 -6.14 -4.21 -4.88
CA GLY A 25 -5.05 -4.89 -4.21
C GLY A 25 -4.40 -3.95 -3.21
N ILE A 26 -4.08 -4.47 -2.02
CA ILE A 26 -3.17 -3.79 -1.11
C ILE A 26 -1.80 -3.74 -1.81
N THR A 27 -1.24 -2.55 -1.93
CA THR A 27 0.05 -2.32 -2.60
C THR A 27 1.07 -1.78 -1.60
N LEU A 28 2.28 -2.33 -1.61
CA LEU A 28 3.46 -1.77 -0.97
C LEU A 28 4.36 -1.18 -2.05
N SER A 29 4.74 0.09 -1.91
CA SER A 29 5.57 0.80 -2.89
C SER A 29 6.65 1.66 -2.24
N LEU A 30 7.75 1.86 -2.98
CA LEU A 30 8.80 2.82 -2.64
C LEU A 30 8.67 4.02 -3.59
N GLN A 31 8.51 5.22 -3.02
CA GLN A 31 8.29 6.45 -3.77
C GLN A 31 9.42 7.45 -3.47
N PRO A 32 10.51 7.43 -4.28
CA PRO A 32 11.57 8.41 -4.12
C PRO A 32 11.08 9.81 -4.52
N ALA A 33 11.41 10.83 -3.72
CA ALA A 33 11.06 12.22 -4.03
C ALA A 33 11.77 12.74 -5.30
N SER A 34 12.89 12.12 -5.67
CA SER A 34 13.65 12.39 -6.89
C SER A 34 14.35 11.12 -7.35
N SER A 35 14.47 10.91 -8.67
CA SER A 35 15.23 9.81 -9.25
C SER A 35 16.75 10.04 -9.26
N THR A 36 17.20 11.25 -8.89
CA THR A 36 18.61 11.61 -8.86
C THR A 36 18.93 12.41 -7.60
N ILE A 37 20.09 12.13 -7.01
CA ILE A 37 20.67 12.90 -5.91
C ILE A 37 22.11 13.28 -6.27
N SER A 38 22.55 14.46 -5.84
CA SER A 38 23.96 14.85 -5.97
C SER A 38 24.81 14.08 -4.96
N VAL A 39 26.10 13.86 -5.27
CA VAL A 39 27.04 13.25 -4.31
C VAL A 39 27.10 14.11 -3.04
N GLY A 40 26.96 13.46 -1.88
CA GLY A 40 26.88 14.13 -0.58
C GLY A 40 25.54 14.81 -0.28
N GLY A 41 24.60 14.77 -1.22
CA GLY A 41 23.22 15.20 -1.00
C GLY A 41 22.41 14.18 -0.21
N VAL A 42 21.26 14.61 0.30
CA VAL A 42 20.28 13.76 0.98
C VAL A 42 19.05 13.65 0.11
N GLY A 43 18.56 12.42 -0.08
CA GLY A 43 17.27 12.13 -0.73
C GLY A 43 16.32 11.45 0.25
N THR A 44 15.03 11.51 -0.06
CA THR A 44 13.98 10.82 0.70
C THR A 44 13.29 9.80 -0.19
N VAL A 45 12.89 8.67 0.42
CA VAL A 45 12.12 7.62 -0.22
C VAL A 45 10.99 7.26 0.73
N ASP A 46 9.75 7.47 0.30
CA ASP A 46 8.58 7.13 1.09
C ASP A 46 8.25 5.66 0.89
N VAL A 47 7.90 4.98 1.99
CA VAL A 47 7.34 3.63 1.96
C VAL A 47 5.82 3.78 2.09
N VAL A 48 5.08 3.39 1.05
CA VAL A 48 3.64 3.61 0.98
C VAL A 48 2.91 2.28 0.88
N ILE A 49 2.06 2.01 1.88
CA ILE A 49 1.06 0.95 1.85
C ILE A 49 -0.28 1.61 1.50
N SER A 50 -0.94 1.14 0.44
CA SER A 50 -2.22 1.71 -0.03
C SER A 50 -3.18 0.62 -0.50
N GLY A 51 -4.43 0.99 -0.77
CA GLY A 51 -5.47 0.06 -1.22
C GLY A 51 -6.17 -0.68 -0.08
N LEU A 52 -6.06 -0.17 1.16
CA LEU A 52 -6.79 -0.66 2.34
C LEU A 52 -8.22 -0.10 2.38
N GLY A 53 -8.40 1.14 1.94
CA GLY A 53 -9.69 1.79 1.74
C GLY A 53 -10.05 2.75 2.87
N ASP A 54 -10.72 3.86 2.52
CA ASP A 54 -10.91 4.98 3.43
C ASP A 54 -11.85 4.62 4.58
N GLY A 55 -11.32 4.54 5.80
CA GLY A 55 -12.15 4.36 6.98
C GLY A 55 -12.71 2.95 7.15
N VAL A 56 -12.27 1.96 6.36
CA VAL A 56 -12.93 0.64 6.28
C VAL A 56 -12.06 -0.50 6.79
N THR A 57 -12.72 -1.50 7.39
CA THR A 57 -12.09 -2.76 7.77
C THR A 57 -11.76 -3.60 6.52
N PRO A 58 -10.61 -4.29 6.48
CA PRO A 58 -9.53 -4.29 7.47
C PRO A 58 -8.51 -3.15 7.26
N SER A 59 -8.23 -2.40 8.33
CA SER A 59 -7.08 -1.48 8.41
C SER A 59 -5.76 -2.22 8.71
N LEU A 60 -4.63 -1.56 8.49
CA LEU A 60 -3.31 -2.06 8.83
C LEU A 60 -3.04 -1.89 10.33
N GLY A 61 -2.67 -2.97 11.02
CA GLY A 61 -2.29 -2.91 12.45
C GLY A 61 -0.79 -2.83 12.71
N GLY A 62 0.03 -3.07 11.69
CA GLY A 62 1.49 -3.05 11.83
C GLY A 62 2.20 -3.64 10.61
N TYR A 63 3.51 -3.44 10.56
CA TYR A 63 4.38 -3.97 9.52
C TYR A 63 5.78 -4.27 10.05
N ILE A 64 6.45 -5.20 9.38
CA ILE A 64 7.89 -5.46 9.52
C ILE A 64 8.42 -5.55 8.09
N LEU A 65 9.36 -4.68 7.72
CA LEU A 65 9.88 -4.58 6.37
C LEU A 65 11.42 -4.57 6.39
N GLU A 66 12.00 -5.28 5.43
CA GLU A 66 13.42 -5.18 5.10
C GLU A 66 13.55 -4.56 3.71
N ILE A 67 14.28 -3.46 3.63
CA ILE A 67 14.50 -2.69 2.41
C ILE A 67 15.96 -2.81 2.00
N SER A 68 16.19 -3.38 0.83
CA SER A 68 17.54 -3.47 0.26
C SER A 68 17.96 -2.17 -0.41
N TYR A 69 19.21 -1.78 -0.22
CA TYR A 69 19.85 -0.63 -0.86
C TYR A 69 21.29 -0.97 -1.26
N ASP A 70 21.88 -0.18 -2.17
CA ASP A 70 23.31 -0.31 -2.49
C ASP A 70 24.14 0.55 -1.52
N PRO A 71 24.90 -0.06 -0.59
CA PRO A 71 25.67 0.67 0.41
C PRO A 71 26.88 1.41 -0.16
N ALA A 72 27.27 1.16 -1.42
CA ALA A 72 28.31 1.92 -2.09
C ALA A 72 27.79 3.27 -2.63
N LEU A 73 26.47 3.43 -2.76
CA LEU A 73 25.83 4.62 -3.33
C LEU A 73 25.09 5.46 -2.29
N VAL A 74 24.38 4.81 -1.37
CA VAL A 74 23.53 5.48 -0.38
C VAL A 74 23.67 4.83 1.00
N LEU A 75 23.46 5.63 2.04
CA LEU A 75 23.41 5.18 3.43
C LEU A 75 22.15 5.77 4.08
N PRO A 76 21.18 4.94 4.54
CA PRO A 76 20.06 5.44 5.31
C PRO A 76 20.56 6.08 6.61
N THR A 77 20.13 7.31 6.88
CA THR A 77 20.55 8.06 8.07
C THR A 77 19.44 8.27 9.10
N ALA A 78 18.17 8.16 8.67
CA ALA A 78 17.00 8.33 9.52
C ALA A 78 15.77 7.67 8.87
N VAL A 79 14.78 7.34 9.69
CA VAL A 79 13.43 6.95 9.29
C VAL A 79 12.45 7.84 10.06
N THR A 80 11.43 8.35 9.37
CA THR A 80 10.32 9.07 9.99
C THR A 80 9.06 8.23 9.82
N PHE A 81 8.37 7.95 10.93
CA PHE A 81 7.14 7.18 10.95
C PHE A 81 5.94 8.13 10.80
N GLY A 82 4.97 7.72 9.99
CA GLY A 82 3.72 8.47 9.79
C GLY A 82 2.73 8.24 10.94
N PRO A 83 1.66 9.04 11.05
CA PRO A 83 0.72 8.97 12.17
C PRO A 83 -0.30 7.82 12.06
N HIS A 84 -0.35 7.07 10.96
CA HIS A 84 -1.50 6.20 10.66
C HIS A 84 -1.62 4.96 11.58
N LEU A 85 -0.54 4.56 12.25
CA LEU A 85 -0.54 3.48 13.26
C LEU A 85 -0.54 4.00 14.71
N ASP A 86 -0.48 5.33 14.89
CA ASP A 86 -0.58 6.01 16.19
C ASP A 86 -1.66 7.09 16.09
N ALA A 87 -2.89 6.71 16.47
CA ALA A 87 -4.03 7.63 16.48
C ALA A 87 -3.97 8.61 17.67
N GLY A 88 -2.91 8.54 18.50
CA GLY A 88 -2.72 9.37 19.68
C GLY A 88 -3.49 8.90 20.91
N ILE A 89 -4.02 7.67 20.91
CA ILE A 89 -4.85 7.14 22.01
C ILE A 89 -4.05 6.10 22.80
N ALA A 90 -3.64 5.01 22.16
CA ALA A 90 -2.82 3.95 22.75
C ALA A 90 -1.36 3.96 22.26
N GLY A 91 -1.09 4.65 21.15
CA GLY A 91 0.26 4.79 20.60
C GLY A 91 0.69 3.62 19.72
N SER A 92 1.94 3.69 19.26
CA SER A 92 2.62 2.61 18.54
C SER A 92 4.02 2.33 19.10
N SER A 93 4.54 1.15 18.78
CA SER A 93 5.96 0.84 18.95
C SER A 93 6.60 0.79 17.57
N SER A 94 7.53 1.71 17.31
CA SER A 94 8.26 1.80 16.04
C SER A 94 9.77 1.66 16.26
N ALA A 95 10.45 0.92 15.38
CA ALA A 95 11.90 0.83 15.38
C ALA A 95 12.46 0.75 13.96
N TRP A 96 13.72 1.17 13.82
CA TRP A 96 14.49 0.96 12.60
C TRP A 96 15.96 0.68 12.93
N MET A 97 16.61 -0.10 12.07
CA MET A 97 18.04 -0.38 12.19
C MET A 97 18.65 -0.78 10.85
N ILE A 98 19.96 -0.54 10.70
CA ILE A 98 20.74 -1.19 9.64
C ILE A 98 21.00 -2.63 10.09
N VAL A 99 20.27 -3.58 9.52
CA VAL A 99 20.36 -5.02 9.86
C VAL A 99 21.71 -5.56 9.42
N SER A 100 22.15 -5.15 8.23
CA SER A 100 23.45 -5.44 7.64
C SER A 100 23.77 -4.37 6.59
N PRO A 101 25.03 -4.22 6.14
CA PRO A 101 25.34 -3.33 5.02
C PRO A 101 24.47 -3.66 3.79
N GLY A 102 23.68 -2.67 3.34
CA GLY A 102 22.75 -2.84 2.22
C GLY A 102 21.33 -3.29 2.61
N THR A 103 21.02 -3.50 3.89
CA THR A 103 19.65 -3.82 4.35
C THR A 103 19.22 -2.92 5.51
N LEU A 104 18.15 -2.16 5.30
CA LEU A 104 17.45 -1.37 6.32
C LEU A 104 16.24 -2.17 6.82
N GLY A 105 16.14 -2.41 8.12
CA GLY A 105 14.96 -2.95 8.78
C GLY A 105 14.13 -1.81 9.37
N ILE A 106 12.82 -1.85 9.14
CA ILE A 106 11.85 -0.97 9.78
C ILE A 106 10.65 -1.80 10.26
N ASP A 107 10.16 -1.48 11.45
CA ASP A 107 8.96 -2.08 12.00
C ASP A 107 8.13 -1.06 12.77
N GLU A 108 6.83 -1.26 12.72
CA GLU A 108 5.88 -0.53 13.55
C GLU A 108 4.67 -1.42 13.87
N VAL A 109 4.26 -1.42 15.13
CA VAL A 109 3.06 -2.12 15.60
C VAL A 109 2.20 -1.14 16.37
N SER A 110 0.92 -1.05 15.98
CA SER A 110 -0.05 -0.23 16.68
C SER A 110 -0.60 -0.92 17.93
N PHE A 111 -0.91 -0.13 18.95
CA PHE A 111 -1.67 -0.57 20.12
C PHE A 111 -3.11 -0.03 20.13
N GLU A 112 -3.51 0.66 19.07
CA GLU A 112 -4.85 1.20 18.89
C GLU A 112 -5.88 0.08 18.69
N ASP A 113 -7.12 0.32 19.10
CA ASP A 113 -8.19 -0.62 18.79
C ASP A 113 -8.55 -0.58 17.30
N SER A 114 -9.26 -1.61 16.82
CA SER A 114 -9.58 -1.70 15.40
C SER A 114 -10.48 -0.56 14.91
N ALA A 115 -11.33 0.01 15.77
CA ALA A 115 -12.21 1.11 15.37
C ALA A 115 -11.40 2.40 15.18
N ASP A 116 -10.45 2.67 16.07
CA ASP A 116 -9.54 3.81 15.97
C ASP A 116 -8.61 3.69 14.75
N LEU A 117 -8.04 2.50 14.50
CA LEU A 117 -7.22 2.23 13.30
C LEU A 117 -7.98 2.37 11.99
N ASN A 118 -9.22 1.90 11.97
CA ASN A 118 -10.08 2.11 10.80
C ASN A 118 -10.30 3.60 10.59
N ALA A 119 -10.60 4.36 11.64
CA ALA A 119 -10.86 5.79 11.53
C ALA A 119 -9.62 6.63 11.16
N SER A 120 -8.41 6.14 11.43
CA SER A 120 -7.16 6.84 11.16
C SER A 120 -6.56 6.57 9.78
N GLN A 121 -7.11 5.63 9.01
CA GLN A 121 -6.50 5.15 7.76
C GLN A 121 -7.36 5.40 6.50
N PRO A 122 -6.73 5.87 5.40
CA PRO A 122 -7.36 6.06 4.10
C PRO A 122 -7.41 4.79 3.21
#